data_AF-A0A8T1ZR28-F1
#
_entry.id   AF-A0A8T1ZR28-F1
#
_cell.length_a   1.000
_cell.length_b   1.000
_cell.length_c   1.000
_cell.angle_alpha   90.00
_cell.angle_beta   90.00
_cell.angle_gamma   90.00
#
_symmetry.space_group_name_H-M   'P 1'
#
loop_
_entity.id
_entity.type
_entity.pdbx_description
1 polymer ?
#
loop_
_entity_poly.entity_id
_entity_poly.type
_entity_poly.pdbx_seq_one_letter_code
_entity_poly.pdbx_strand_id
1 'polypeptide(L)'
;MDTLHCRHNHGFVLLLLLFHSSLFSLASKIDVSDDARGIRINGDQKRFLTNSPQHGKEHVACTNDEPDLGPLTLISCNEPGYVITKINFADYGNPSGTCGHFRRGNCGARATMRIVKKNCLKKEECYLLVTDEMFGPSHCKGASKLAVETTCTIA
;
A
#
# COMPACT_ATOMS: atom_id res chain seq x y z
N MET A 1 -63.56 13.66 -1.69
CA MET A 1 -62.64 13.90 -0.56
C MET A 1 -62.32 12.54 0.06
N ASP A 2 -61.73 11.58 -0.67
CA ASP A 2 -60.30 11.48 -1.04
C ASP A 2 -59.43 11.65 0.23
N THR A 3 -58.67 10.69 0.74
CA THR A 3 -57.55 9.92 0.15
C THR A 3 -57.07 8.91 1.23
N LEU A 4 -56.85 7.63 0.93
CA LEU A 4 -55.57 6.99 0.55
C LEU A 4 -54.58 6.70 1.71
N HIS A 5 -54.27 5.40 1.87
CA HIS A 5 -53.04 4.79 2.39
C HIS A 5 -52.77 4.70 3.91
N CYS A 6 -52.84 3.47 4.44
CA CYS A 6 -51.87 2.91 5.39
C CYS A 6 -51.87 1.37 5.39
N ARG A 7 -51.78 0.77 4.20
CA ARG A 7 -51.40 -0.66 4.01
C ARG A 7 -50.05 -0.72 3.30
N HIS A 8 -49.09 0.07 3.79
CA HIS A 8 -47.82 0.33 3.12
C HIS A 8 -46.58 0.08 4.02
N ASN A 9 -46.72 -0.52 5.19
CA ASN A 9 -45.55 -0.89 6.02
C ASN A 9 -45.14 -2.37 5.91
N HIS A 10 -46.03 -3.25 5.46
CA HIS A 10 -45.68 -4.68 5.31
C HIS A 10 -45.17 -5.01 3.91
N GLY A 11 -45.68 -4.30 2.89
CA GLY A 11 -45.20 -4.45 1.50
C GLY A 11 -43.81 -3.85 1.29
N PHE A 12 -43.50 -2.73 1.97
CA PHE A 12 -42.19 -2.08 1.88
C PHE A 12 -41.09 -2.94 2.53
N VAL A 13 -41.37 -3.58 3.66
CA VAL A 13 -40.41 -4.49 4.32
C VAL A 13 -40.18 -5.76 3.48
N LEU A 14 -41.23 -6.35 2.89
CA LEU A 14 -41.09 -7.48 1.97
C LEU A 14 -40.34 -7.09 0.68
N LEU A 15 -40.57 -5.90 0.13
CA LEU A 15 -39.79 -5.37 -1.00
C LEU A 15 -38.32 -5.17 -0.62
N LEU A 16 -38.02 -4.57 0.54
CA LEU A 16 -36.64 -4.39 1.00
C LEU A 16 -35.90 -5.72 1.21
N LEU A 17 -36.57 -6.76 1.71
CA LEU A 17 -35.99 -8.11 1.85
C LEU A 17 -35.77 -8.81 0.50
N LEU A 18 -36.66 -8.60 -0.49
CA LEU A 18 -36.48 -9.11 -1.86
C LEU A 18 -35.42 -8.32 -2.65
N PHE A 19 -35.25 -7.03 -2.36
CA PHE A 19 -34.13 -6.23 -2.88
C PHE A 19 -32.80 -6.64 -2.24
N HIS A 20 -32.77 -6.99 -0.94
CA HIS A 20 -31.58 -7.54 -0.29
C HIS A 20 -31.19 -8.90 -0.88
N SER A 21 -32.14 -9.82 -1.12
CA SER A 21 -31.81 -11.11 -1.73
C SER A 21 -31.35 -11.01 -3.19
N SER A 22 -31.74 -9.94 -3.90
CA SER A 22 -31.30 -9.67 -5.28
C SER A 22 -29.95 -8.94 -5.35
N LEU A 23 -29.59 -8.14 -4.34
CA LEU A 23 -28.29 -7.44 -4.27
C LEU A 23 -27.14 -8.35 -3.82
N PHE A 24 -27.39 -9.42 -3.05
CA PHE A 24 -26.35 -10.43 -2.73
C PHE A 24 -26.00 -11.35 -3.91
N SER A 25 -26.75 -11.29 -5.02
CA SER A 25 -26.46 -12.09 -6.22
C SER A 25 -25.54 -11.39 -7.23
N LEU A 26 -24.98 -10.21 -6.92
CA LEU A 26 -23.97 -9.56 -7.76
C LEU A 26 -22.55 -9.83 -7.25
N ALA A 27 -21.88 -10.76 -7.93
CA ALA A 27 -20.43 -10.90 -8.09
C ALA A 27 -19.58 -11.41 -6.89
N SER A 28 -19.74 -12.69 -6.54
CA SER A 28 -18.56 -13.53 -6.28
C SER A 28 -18.25 -14.32 -7.55
N LYS A 29 -17.44 -13.75 -8.45
CA LYS A 29 -16.77 -14.52 -9.49
C LYS A 29 -15.36 -14.80 -9.00
N ILE A 30 -15.23 -15.89 -8.25
CA ILE A 30 -13.96 -16.55 -8.04
C ILE A 30 -13.82 -17.48 -9.25
N ASP A 31 -13.08 -17.07 -10.28
CA ASP A 31 -12.55 -18.04 -11.23
C ASP A 31 -11.36 -18.71 -10.55
N VAL A 32 -11.63 -19.83 -9.87
CA VAL A 32 -10.61 -20.84 -9.59
C VAL A 32 -10.27 -21.47 -10.93
N SER A 33 -9.17 -21.02 -11.54
CA SER A 33 -8.57 -21.74 -12.66
C SER A 33 -7.74 -22.89 -12.08
N ASP A 34 -8.37 -24.05 -11.94
CA ASP A 34 -7.67 -25.33 -11.87
C ASP A 34 -7.05 -25.60 -13.25
N ASP A 35 -5.77 -25.26 -13.42
CA ASP A 35 -4.96 -25.82 -14.50
C ASP A 35 -3.82 -26.64 -13.89
N ALA A 36 -4.10 -27.92 -13.69
CA ALA A 36 -3.09 -28.91 -13.41
C ALA A 36 -2.19 -29.08 -14.64
N ARG A 37 -1.08 -28.32 -14.69
CA ARG A 37 -0.01 -28.56 -15.65
C ARG A 37 1.27 -28.96 -14.95
N GLY A 38 1.44 -30.27 -14.80
CA GLY A 38 2.75 -30.86 -14.50
C GLY A 38 3.76 -30.50 -15.59
N ILE A 39 4.89 -29.92 -15.21
CA ILE A 39 6.05 -29.75 -16.09
C ILE A 39 7.32 -30.18 -15.34
N ARG A 40 8.04 -31.09 -15.99
CA ARG A 40 9.27 -31.74 -15.57
C ARG A 40 10.39 -30.71 -15.33
N ILE A 41 11.13 -30.90 -14.24
CA ILE A 41 12.29 -30.10 -13.87
C ILE A 41 13.42 -30.40 -14.84
N ASN A 42 13.89 -29.37 -15.55
CA ASN A 42 15.24 -29.33 -16.09
C ASN A 42 15.98 -28.21 -15.34
N GLY A 43 17.22 -28.48 -14.93
CA GLY A 43 18.01 -27.65 -14.02
C GLY A 43 18.19 -26.21 -14.50
N ASP A 44 18.46 -25.32 -13.53
CA ASP A 44 18.85 -23.90 -13.70
C ASP A 44 17.78 -22.80 -13.83
N GLN A 45 16.58 -22.98 -13.25
CA GLN A 45 15.72 -21.83 -12.97
C GLN A 45 15.19 -21.81 -11.53
N LYS A 46 15.96 -21.17 -10.65
CA LYS A 46 15.56 -20.80 -9.30
C LYS A 46 14.45 -19.73 -9.41
N ARG A 47 13.21 -20.18 -9.65
CA ARG A 47 12.02 -19.38 -9.39
C ARG A 47 12.09 -18.98 -7.93
N PHE A 48 12.26 -17.69 -7.66
CA PHE A 48 12.07 -17.10 -6.33
C PHE A 48 10.58 -17.16 -5.98
N LEU A 49 10.05 -18.37 -5.79
CA LEU A 49 8.93 -18.60 -4.91
C LEU A 49 9.51 -18.56 -3.51
N THR A 50 9.49 -17.40 -2.89
CA THR A 50 9.86 -17.28 -1.48
C THR A 50 8.71 -17.83 -0.63
N ASN A 51 8.48 -19.15 -0.68
CA ASN A 51 7.98 -19.88 0.47
C ASN A 51 9.14 -19.91 1.47
N SER A 52 9.38 -18.79 2.15
CA SER A 52 10.27 -18.78 3.29
C SER A 52 9.54 -19.48 4.44
N PRO A 53 10.12 -20.52 5.05
CA PRO A 53 9.59 -21.06 6.30
C PRO A 53 9.56 -19.92 7.32
N GLN A 54 8.57 -19.92 8.21
CA GLN A 54 8.39 -18.87 9.22
C GLN A 54 9.68 -18.55 9.98
N HIS A 55 10.34 -17.48 9.53
CA HIS A 55 11.21 -16.63 10.34
C HIS A 55 10.50 -15.29 10.55
N GLY A 56 9.21 -15.40 10.88
CA GLY A 56 8.18 -14.38 10.69
C GLY A 56 8.40 -13.11 11.48
N LYS A 57 7.78 -12.03 10.96
CA LYS A 57 7.42 -10.73 11.56
C LYS A 57 7.97 -9.50 10.84
N GLU A 58 8.70 -9.59 9.73
CA GLU A 58 9.22 -8.41 9.03
C GLU A 58 8.71 -8.30 7.58
N HIS A 59 8.03 -7.19 7.25
CA HIS A 59 7.55 -6.88 5.90
C HIS A 59 8.19 -5.57 5.41
N VAL A 60 8.60 -5.53 4.15
CA VAL A 60 9.14 -4.31 3.55
C VAL A 60 8.01 -3.53 2.89
N ALA A 61 7.90 -2.24 3.22
CA ALA A 61 6.98 -1.32 2.57
C ALA A 61 7.75 -0.14 1.96
N CYS A 62 7.25 0.38 0.83
CA CYS A 62 7.89 1.46 0.09
C CYS A 62 6.88 2.52 -0.31
N THR A 63 7.38 3.71 -0.65
CA THR A 63 6.56 4.73 -1.33
C THR A 63 6.15 4.23 -2.70
N ASN A 64 4.87 4.40 -3.05
CA ASN A 64 4.36 4.10 -4.39
C ASN A 64 5.00 5.04 -5.43
N ASP A 65 5.28 4.53 -6.64
CA ASP A 65 5.96 5.29 -7.70
C ASP A 65 5.10 6.41 -8.33
N GLU A 66 3.79 6.41 -8.08
CA GLU A 66 2.85 7.40 -8.60
C GLU A 66 2.16 8.15 -7.45
N PRO A 67 2.27 9.50 -7.38
CA PRO A 67 1.48 10.29 -6.46
C PRO A 67 0.05 10.39 -7.00
N ASP A 68 -0.85 9.58 -6.45
CA ASP A 68 -2.29 9.75 -6.63
C ASP A 68 -2.71 11.08 -5.98
N LEU A 69 -2.76 12.13 -6.80
CA LEU A 69 -3.37 13.43 -6.50
C LEU A 69 -2.65 14.27 -5.43
N GLY A 70 -1.39 14.63 -5.70
CA GLY A 70 -0.73 15.77 -5.03
C GLY A 70 0.59 15.42 -4.33
N PRO A 71 1.19 16.37 -3.58
CA PRO A 71 2.48 16.17 -2.93
C PRO A 71 2.40 15.27 -1.70
N LEU A 72 1.25 14.70 -1.35
CA LEU A 72 1.10 13.88 -0.15
C LEU A 72 1.43 12.42 -0.47
N THR A 73 2.32 11.84 0.32
CA THR A 73 2.69 10.42 0.22
C THR A 73 2.32 9.69 1.50
N LEU A 74 1.60 8.58 1.36
CA LEU A 74 1.28 7.63 2.43
C LEU A 74 2.29 6.49 2.45
N ILE A 75 2.76 6.14 3.63
CA ILE A 75 3.52 4.91 3.90
C ILE A 75 2.77 4.17 5.00
N SER A 76 2.35 2.93 4.73
CA SER A 76 1.55 2.11 5.66
C SER A 76 2.08 0.69 5.79
N CYS A 77 1.90 0.11 6.98
CA CYS A 77 1.99 -1.32 7.20
C CYS A 77 0.59 -1.93 6.99
N ASN A 78 0.44 -2.77 5.97
CA ASN A 78 -0.87 -3.27 5.56
C ASN A 78 -1.40 -4.43 6.43
N GLU A 79 -0.61 -4.90 7.39
CA GLU A 79 -0.98 -5.98 8.30
C GLU A 79 -1.44 -5.43 9.66
N PRO A 80 -2.57 -5.90 10.21
CA PRO A 80 -3.07 -5.45 11.51
C PRO A 80 -2.05 -5.63 12.63
N GLY A 81 -1.83 -4.58 13.44
CA GLY A 81 -0.90 -4.60 14.56
C GLY A 81 0.58 -4.46 14.19
N TYR A 82 0.91 -4.29 12.91
CA TYR A 82 2.26 -3.98 12.46
C TYR A 82 2.51 -2.48 12.46
N VAL A 83 3.69 -2.10 12.91
CA VAL A 83 4.17 -0.72 12.88
C VAL A 83 5.51 -0.64 12.16
N ILE A 84 5.81 0.55 11.65
CA ILE A 84 7.10 0.85 11.03
C ILE A 84 8.17 0.86 12.12
N THR A 85 8.98 -0.19 12.20
CA THR A 85 10.05 -0.30 13.21
C THR A 85 11.41 0.13 12.69
N LYS A 86 11.57 0.19 11.36
CA LYS A 86 12.82 0.64 10.73
C LYS A 86 12.56 1.42 9.45
N ILE A 87 13.42 2.41 9.21
CA ILE A 87 13.57 3.07 7.91
C ILE A 87 14.88 2.55 7.31
N ASN A 88 14.78 1.72 6.28
CA ASN A 88 15.92 1.10 5.59
C ASN A 88 16.57 2.07 4.62
N PHE A 89 15.75 2.83 3.89
CA PHE A 89 16.18 3.82 2.92
C PHE A 89 15.27 5.04 2.97
N ALA A 90 15.85 6.22 2.73
CA ALA A 90 15.11 7.46 2.53
C ALA A 90 15.99 8.44 1.74
N ASP A 91 15.44 8.95 0.64
CA ASP A 91 16.06 9.98 -0.20
C ASP A 91 15.00 10.87 -0.83
N TYR A 92 15.23 12.20 -0.81
CA TYR A 92 14.40 13.17 -1.52
C TYR A 92 15.31 13.92 -2.48
N GLY A 93 15.31 13.49 -3.74
CA GLY A 93 16.33 13.86 -4.72
C GLY A 93 16.12 13.13 -6.03
N ASN A 94 17.16 12.45 -6.51
CA ASN A 94 17.07 11.60 -7.70
C ASN A 94 17.42 10.13 -7.43
N PRO A 95 16.68 9.45 -6.53
CA PRO A 95 16.89 8.04 -6.27
C PRO A 95 16.64 7.20 -7.53
N SER A 96 17.27 6.03 -7.58
CA SER A 96 17.11 5.03 -8.64
C SER A 96 16.87 3.64 -8.05
N GLY A 97 16.45 2.71 -8.90
CA GLY A 97 16.07 1.36 -8.49
C GLY A 97 14.59 1.27 -8.15
N THR A 98 14.23 0.18 -7.49
CA THR A 98 12.86 -0.17 -7.10
C THR A 98 12.83 -0.54 -5.62
N CYS A 99 11.63 -0.72 -5.06
CA CYS A 99 11.45 -1.17 -3.68
C CYS A 99 12.33 -2.40 -3.35
N GLY A 100 13.04 -2.37 -2.21
CA GLY A 100 14.03 -3.38 -1.80
C GLY A 100 15.45 -3.13 -2.33
N HIS A 101 15.60 -2.27 -3.34
CA HIS A 101 16.85 -2.04 -4.06
C HIS A 101 17.08 -0.56 -4.41
N PHE A 102 16.53 0.36 -3.61
CA PHE A 102 16.74 1.78 -3.84
C PHE A 102 18.21 2.18 -3.67
N ARG A 103 18.66 3.10 -4.52
CA ARG A 103 20.01 3.67 -4.50
C ARG A 103 19.93 5.18 -4.58
N ARG A 104 20.75 5.85 -3.76
CA ARG A 104 20.90 7.31 -3.83
C ARG A 104 21.51 7.69 -5.17
N GLY A 105 21.00 8.79 -5.75
CA GLY A 105 21.58 9.41 -6.93
C GLY A 105 22.72 10.36 -6.56
N ASN A 106 22.88 11.41 -7.36
CA ASN A 106 23.96 12.41 -7.22
C ASN A 106 23.51 13.72 -6.54
N CYS A 107 22.23 13.85 -6.20
CA CYS A 107 21.66 14.97 -5.45
C CYS A 107 20.62 14.44 -4.46
N GLY A 108 20.30 15.22 -3.43
CA GLY A 108 19.33 14.84 -2.42
C GLY A 108 19.37 15.73 -1.19
N ALA A 109 18.21 15.88 -0.56
CA ALA A 109 18.06 16.67 0.65
C ALA A 109 18.65 15.91 1.86
N ARG A 110 19.59 16.55 2.57
CA ARG A 110 20.31 15.90 3.69
C ARG A 110 19.41 15.53 4.86
N ALA A 111 18.30 16.23 5.05
CA ALA A 111 17.43 16.03 6.20
C ALA A 111 16.41 14.90 6.01
N THR A 112 16.26 14.33 4.79
CA THR A 112 15.21 13.35 4.46
C THR A 112 15.16 12.19 5.45
N MET A 113 16.27 11.49 5.66
CA MET A 113 16.33 10.35 6.58
C MET A 113 15.88 10.71 8.00
N ARG A 114 16.29 11.88 8.51
CA ARG A 114 15.91 12.34 9.85
C ARG A 114 14.42 12.62 9.95
N ILE A 115 13.86 13.27 8.95
CA ILE A 115 12.45 13.68 8.91
C ILE A 115 11.54 12.45 8.75
N VAL A 116 11.88 11.53 7.85
CA VAL A 116 11.14 10.28 7.66
C VAL A 116 11.12 9.47 8.96
N LYS A 117 12.29 9.28 9.60
CA LYS A 117 12.37 8.59 10.90
C LYS A 117 11.48 9.23 11.97
N LYS A 118 11.54 10.57 12.08
CA LYS A 118 10.74 11.33 13.06
C LYS A 118 9.24 11.15 12.85
N ASN A 119 8.78 11.12 11.60
CA ASN A 119 7.36 11.11 11.29
C ASN A 119 6.74 9.70 11.24
N CYS A 120 7.53 8.68 10.92
CA CYS A 120 7.02 7.35 10.58
C CYS A 120 7.32 6.25 11.58
N LEU A 121 8.44 6.30 12.32
CA LEU A 121 8.77 5.22 13.25
C LEU A 121 7.69 5.03 14.33
N LYS A 122 7.43 3.78 14.67
CA LYS A 122 6.44 3.33 15.68
C LYS A 122 4.99 3.69 15.35
N LYS A 123 4.68 3.91 14.07
CA LYS A 123 3.32 4.12 13.60
C LYS A 123 2.95 3.04 12.60
N GLU A 124 1.66 2.72 12.52
CA GLU A 124 1.11 1.85 11.48
C GLU A 124 1.19 2.52 10.11
N GLU A 125 0.94 3.84 10.09
CA GLU A 125 1.04 4.67 8.89
C GLU A 125 1.61 6.06 9.18
N CYS A 126 2.17 6.69 8.15
CA CYS A 126 2.58 8.08 8.18
C CYS A 126 2.32 8.77 6.83
N TYR A 127 2.09 10.08 6.91
CA TYR A 127 1.93 10.94 5.75
C TYR A 127 3.07 11.95 5.68
N LEU A 128 3.61 12.15 4.49
CA LEU A 128 4.70 13.08 4.21
C LEU A 128 4.31 13.99 3.05
N LEU A 129 4.59 15.28 3.17
CA LEU A 129 4.48 16.22 2.06
C LEU A 129 5.82 16.26 1.31
N VAL A 130 5.80 15.85 0.05
CA VAL A 130 6.95 15.75 -0.86
C VAL A 130 7.31 17.14 -1.37
N THR A 131 7.85 17.97 -0.48
CA THR A 131 8.23 19.36 -0.76
C THR A 131 9.59 19.72 -0.18
N ASP A 132 10.24 20.73 -0.77
CA ASP A 132 11.46 21.32 -0.24
C ASP A 132 11.27 21.95 1.15
N GLU A 133 10.04 22.40 1.49
CA GLU A 133 9.73 22.92 2.83
C GLU A 133 9.83 21.83 3.90
N MET A 134 9.37 20.61 3.58
CA MET A 134 9.46 19.48 4.50
C MET A 134 10.90 19.00 4.63
N PHE A 135 11.57 18.73 3.50
CA PHE A 135 12.84 18.00 3.47
C PHE A 135 14.10 18.87 3.37
N GLY A 136 13.94 20.15 3.01
CA GLY A 136 15.02 21.01 2.55
C GLY A 136 15.30 20.83 1.05
N PRO A 137 16.09 21.74 0.45
CA PRO A 137 16.39 21.70 -0.97
C PRO A 137 17.18 20.44 -1.34
N SER A 138 16.79 19.78 -2.42
CA SER A 138 17.49 18.59 -2.93
C SER A 138 18.77 18.90 -3.70
N HIS A 139 18.90 20.14 -4.20
CA HIS A 139 19.96 20.58 -5.12
C HIS A 139 20.02 19.79 -6.44
N CYS A 140 18.92 19.14 -6.83
CA CYS A 140 18.80 18.47 -8.11
C CYS A 140 18.57 19.47 -9.25
N LYS A 141 19.09 19.16 -10.44
CA LYS A 141 18.84 19.97 -11.66
C LYS A 141 17.44 19.77 -12.25
N GLY A 142 16.66 18.85 -11.71
CA GLY A 142 15.29 18.53 -12.13
C GLY A 142 14.41 18.20 -10.93
N ALA A 143 13.19 17.71 -11.19
CA ALA A 143 12.22 17.42 -10.15
C ALA A 143 12.74 16.39 -9.13
N SER A 144 12.63 16.72 -7.85
CA SER A 144 12.95 15.84 -6.74
C SER A 144 11.85 14.78 -6.56
N LYS A 145 12.26 13.54 -6.33
CA LYS A 145 11.37 12.43 -5.98
C LYS A 145 11.69 11.93 -4.58
N LEU A 146 10.66 11.57 -3.82
CA LEU A 146 10.82 10.89 -2.54
C LEU A 146 10.81 9.38 -2.77
N ALA A 147 11.83 8.69 -2.27
CA ALA A 147 11.84 7.24 -2.15
C ALA A 147 12.11 6.84 -0.70
N VAL A 148 11.22 6.05 -0.11
CA VAL A 148 11.38 5.49 1.24
C VAL A 148 11.20 3.99 1.18
N GLU A 149 12.02 3.28 1.96
CA GLU A 149 11.88 1.86 2.24
C GLU A 149 11.86 1.66 3.75
N THR A 150 10.88 0.92 4.23
CA THR A 150 10.65 0.66 5.65
C THR A 150 10.58 -0.83 5.93
N THR A 151 10.82 -1.20 7.19
CA THR A 151 10.43 -2.51 7.73
C THR A 151 9.28 -2.32 8.69
N CYS A 152 8.23 -3.09 8.49
CA CYS A 152 7.07 -3.24 9.35
C CYS A 152 7.20 -4.51 10.18
N THR A 153 7.01 -4.40 11.49
CA THR A 153 6.93 -5.56 12.39
C THR A 153 5.82 -5.38 13.42
N ILE A 154 5.37 -6.49 14.03
CA ILE A 154 4.43 -6.42 15.16
C ILE A 154 5.05 -5.58 16.29
N ALA A 155 4.24 -4.67 16.85
CA ALA A 155 4.61 -3.80 17.97
C ALA A 155 4.79 -4.54 19.30
#